data_AF-A0AB37VQB6-F1
#
_entry.id   AF-A0AB37VQB6-F1
#
_cell.length_a   1.000
_cell.length_b   1.000
_cell.length_c   1.000
_cell.angle_alpha   90.00
_cell.angle_beta   90.00
_cell.angle_gamma   90.00
#
_symmetry.space_group_name_H-M   'P 1'
#
loop_
_entity.id
_entity.type
_entity.pdbx_description
1 polymer ?
#
loop_
_entity_poly.entity_id
_entity_poly.type
_entity_poly.pdbx_seq_one_letter_code
_entity_poly.pdbx_strand_id
1 'polypeptide(L)'
;QKVQERLVLEGKQPKWNHTGENVLTGLLRCPECGAPMAASNVTNTLKDGTKKRIRYYSCSVFRNKGASVCHANSIRAEQAETFVADRLKEIIQLPEVLPRLVAILNEEMVRQSQPLEQELVVLLERKEELKTKIEKWEAALEDSPEL
;
A
#
# COMPACT_ATOMS: atom_id res chain seq x y z
N GLN A 1 20.49 12.24 -5.74
CA GLN A 1 19.35 13.16 -5.53
C GLN A 1 18.00 12.42 -5.45
N LYS A 2 17.53 11.71 -6.49
CA LYS A 2 16.23 10.99 -6.47
C LYS A 2 15.99 10.01 -5.30
N VAL A 3 17.02 9.30 -4.83
CA VAL A 3 16.91 8.35 -3.70
C VAL A 3 16.65 9.08 -2.37
N GLN A 4 17.28 10.24 -2.15
CA GLN A 4 17.06 11.03 -0.93
C GLN A 4 15.66 11.65 -0.90
N GLU A 5 15.16 12.13 -2.04
CA GLU A 5 13.79 12.64 -2.15
C GLU A 5 12.75 11.56 -1.89
N ARG A 6 12.96 10.34 -2.42
CA ARG A 6 12.12 9.17 -2.15
C ARG A 6 12.10 8.82 -0.65
N LEU A 7 13.26 8.78 0.01
CA LEU A 7 13.36 8.48 1.45
C LEU A 7 12.67 9.54 2.33
N VAL A 8 12.70 10.81 1.94
CA VAL A 8 11.99 11.89 2.66
C VAL A 8 10.46 11.76 2.52
N LEU A 9 9.98 11.31 1.36
CA LEU A 9 8.56 11.03 1.13
C LEU A 9 8.11 9.78 1.89
N GLU A 10 8.86 8.67 1.78
CA GLU A 10 8.56 7.40 2.43
C GLU A 10 8.69 7.48 3.97
N GLY A 11 9.61 8.29 4.49
CA GLY A 11 9.77 8.50 5.93
C GLY A 11 8.59 9.21 6.61
N LYS A 12 7.75 9.90 5.83
CA LYS A 12 6.53 10.56 6.35
C LYS A 12 5.32 9.63 6.38
N GLN A 13 5.34 8.55 5.59
CA GLN A 13 4.23 7.63 5.49
C GLN A 13 4.36 6.49 6.51
N PRO A 14 3.30 6.15 7.25
CA PRO A 14 3.31 4.98 8.11
C PRO A 14 3.52 3.73 7.23
N LYS A 15 4.40 2.82 7.66
CA LYS A 15 4.61 1.54 6.97
C LYS A 15 3.30 0.77 6.89
N TRP A 16 2.69 0.74 5.72
CA TRP A 16 1.44 0.02 5.46
C TRP A 16 1.77 -1.40 5.02
N ASN A 17 1.14 -2.39 5.64
CA ASN A 17 1.43 -3.81 5.39
C ASN A 17 0.64 -4.40 4.21
N HIS A 18 -0.05 -3.57 3.40
CA HIS A 18 -0.83 -3.95 2.22
C HIS A 18 -1.93 -5.02 2.44
N THR A 19 -2.15 -5.50 3.67
CA THR A 19 -3.16 -6.52 4.00
C THR A 19 -4.54 -5.93 4.28
N GLY A 20 -4.70 -4.61 4.21
CA GLY A 20 -5.97 -3.91 4.47
C GLY A 20 -6.40 -3.89 5.94
N GLU A 21 -5.64 -4.51 6.85
CA GLU A 21 -5.91 -4.44 8.28
C GLU A 21 -5.34 -3.14 8.87
N ASN A 22 -6.21 -2.36 9.52
CA ASN A 22 -5.88 -1.09 10.20
C ASN A 22 -5.59 0.08 9.25
N VAL A 23 -6.53 0.36 8.35
CA VAL A 23 -6.45 1.37 7.28
C VAL A 23 -6.20 2.81 7.77
N LEU A 24 -6.50 3.13 9.03
CA LEU A 24 -6.31 4.47 9.59
C LEU A 24 -5.00 4.65 10.38
N THR A 25 -4.12 3.64 10.37
CA THR A 25 -2.82 3.70 11.05
C THR A 25 -1.99 4.87 10.52
N GLY A 26 -1.55 5.74 11.43
CA GLY A 26 -0.76 6.94 11.11
C GLY A 26 -1.54 8.10 10.46
N LEU A 27 -2.78 7.87 10.01
CA LEU A 27 -3.70 8.93 9.60
C LEU A 27 -4.37 9.57 10.82
N LEU A 28 -4.83 8.76 11.77
CA LEU A 28 -5.38 9.26 13.03
C LEU A 28 -4.31 9.93 13.88
N ARG A 29 -4.68 11.02 14.54
CA ARG A 29 -3.81 11.82 15.42
C ARG A 29 -4.35 11.80 16.84
N CYS A 30 -3.43 11.64 17.79
CA CYS A 30 -3.75 11.68 19.21
C CYS A 30 -4.25 13.08 19.57
N PRO A 31 -5.41 13.22 20.24
CA PRO A 31 -5.96 14.53 20.59
C PRO A 31 -5.13 15.27 21.66
N GLU A 32 -4.32 14.54 22.44
CA GLU A 32 -3.50 15.10 23.52
C GLU A 32 -2.13 15.58 23.02
N CYS A 33 -1.38 14.71 22.32
CA CYS A 33 0.00 14.99 21.93
C CYS A 33 0.21 15.23 20.42
N GLY A 34 -0.84 15.12 19.60
CA GLY A 34 -0.76 15.29 18.14
C GLY A 34 0.00 14.18 17.39
N ALA A 35 0.61 13.23 18.11
CA ALA A 35 1.34 12.11 17.50
C ALA A 35 0.41 11.20 16.68
N PRO A 36 0.93 10.49 15.66
CA PRO A 36 0.15 9.50 14.94
C PRO A 36 -0.36 8.40 15.88
N MET A 37 -1.50 7.81 15.56
CA MET A 37 -2.05 6.65 16.26
C MET A 37 -1.73 5.36 15.50
N ALA A 38 -1.53 4.28 16.23
CA ALA A 38 -1.20 2.97 15.70
C ALA A 38 -2.22 1.92 16.15
N ALA A 39 -2.41 0.89 15.33
CA ALA A 39 -3.24 -0.24 15.67
C ALA A 39 -2.78 -0.93 16.96
N SER A 40 -3.74 -1.27 17.81
CA SER A 40 -3.55 -1.99 19.05
C SER A 40 -4.64 -3.06 19.19
N ASN A 41 -4.29 -4.18 19.82
CA ASN A 41 -5.18 -5.32 19.99
C ASN A 41 -5.22 -5.72 21.46
N VAL A 42 -6.42 -6.03 21.95
CA VAL A 42 -6.63 -6.62 23.27
C VAL A 42 -7.44 -7.89 23.08
N THR A 43 -7.02 -8.99 23.71
CA THR A 43 -7.74 -10.27 23.67
C THR A 43 -8.36 -10.53 25.03
N ASN A 44 -9.69 -10.57 25.09
CA ASN A 44 -10.43 -10.89 26.30
C ASN A 44 -10.91 -12.34 26.23
N THR A 45 -10.80 -13.06 27.35
CA THR A 45 -11.40 -14.39 27.51
C THR A 45 -12.78 -14.23 28.13
N LEU A 46 -13.82 -14.72 27.46
CA LEU A 46 -15.19 -14.73 27.94
C LEU A 46 -15.41 -15.83 28.99
N LYS A 47 -16.54 -15.77 29.69
CA LYS A 47 -16.90 -16.75 30.74
C LYS A 47 -17.03 -18.19 30.23
N ASP A 48 -17.34 -18.34 28.94
CA ASP A 48 -17.44 -19.62 28.22
C ASP A 48 -16.07 -20.14 27.74
N GLY A 49 -14.98 -19.43 28.02
CA GLY A 49 -13.62 -19.75 27.55
C GLY A 49 -13.28 -19.18 26.17
N THR A 50 -14.21 -18.56 25.46
CA THR A 50 -13.98 -18.01 24.12
C THR A 50 -13.06 -16.79 24.17
N LYS A 51 -12.07 -16.71 23.27
CA LYS A 51 -11.18 -15.54 23.14
C LYS A 51 -11.75 -14.54 22.13
N LYS A 52 -12.09 -13.33 22.59
CA LYS A 52 -12.53 -12.22 21.74
C LYS A 52 -11.41 -11.19 21.59
N ARG A 53 -10.93 -11.02 20.36
CA ARG A 53 -9.96 -9.97 20.00
C ARG A 53 -10.71 -8.68 19.68
N ILE A 54 -10.27 -7.58 20.29
CA ILE A 54 -10.81 -6.23 20.07
C ILE A 54 -9.69 -5.35 19.53
N ARG A 55 -9.98 -4.64 18.44
CA ARG A 55 -9.07 -3.71 17.77
C ARG A 55 -9.32 -2.27 18.20
N TYR A 56 -8.22 -1.56 18.40
CA TYR A 56 -8.19 -0.14 18.74
C TYR A 56 -7.15 0.59 17.89
N TYR A 57 -7.31 1.89 17.72
CA TYR A 57 -6.19 2.79 17.43
C TYR A 57 -5.80 3.47 18.74
N SER A 58 -4.51 3.46 19.06
CA SER A 58 -3.95 4.06 20.28
C SER A 58 -2.80 5.00 19.94
N CYS A 59 -2.55 5.99 20.80
CA CYS A 59 -1.42 6.90 20.66
C CYS A 59 -0.10 6.13 20.53
N SER A 60 0.66 6.40 19.46
CA SER A 60 1.95 5.75 19.23
C SER A 60 3.01 6.14 20.26
N VAL A 61 2.99 7.38 20.75
CA VAL A 61 3.94 7.87 21.76
C VAL A 61 3.72 7.18 23.10
N PHE A 62 2.47 7.05 23.55
CA PHE A 62 2.16 6.23 24.73
C PHE A 62 2.62 4.78 24.57
N ARG A 63 2.35 4.17 23.40
CA ARG A 63 2.75 2.78 23.14
C ARG A 63 4.27 2.57 23.18
N ASN A 64 5.04 3.54 22.71
CA ASN A 64 6.48 3.41 22.58
C ASN A 64 7.24 3.93 23.81
N LYS A 65 6.72 4.96 24.50
CA LYS A 65 7.40 5.67 25.60
C LYS A 65 6.69 5.53 26.95
N GLY A 66 5.50 4.96 26.98
CA GLY A 66 4.72 4.71 28.19
C GLY A 66 3.88 5.89 28.67
N ALA A 67 3.20 5.67 29.80
CA ALA A 67 2.27 6.61 30.44
C ALA A 67 2.91 7.90 30.97
N SER A 68 4.24 7.95 31.08
CA SER A 68 4.97 9.14 31.53
C SER A 68 4.96 10.27 30.51
N VAL A 69 4.67 10.00 29.23
CA VAL A 69 4.71 10.99 28.14
C VAL A 69 3.33 11.35 27.60
N CYS A 70 2.41 10.39 27.56
CA CYS A 70 1.06 10.57 27.01
C CYS A 70 0.15 9.44 27.51
N HIS A 71 -1.15 9.49 27.23
CA HIS A 71 -2.09 8.41 27.51
C HIS A 71 -2.40 7.56 26.28
N ALA A 72 -3.01 6.39 26.51
CA ALA A 72 -3.38 5.47 25.44
C ALA A 72 -4.29 6.12 24.38
N ASN A 73 -5.21 6.99 24.82
CA ASN A 73 -6.17 7.70 23.98
C ASN A 73 -6.79 6.80 22.91
N SER A 74 -7.22 5.61 23.36
CA SER A 74 -7.62 4.53 22.46
C SER A 74 -9.05 4.72 21.95
N ILE A 75 -9.24 4.62 20.63
CA ILE A 75 -10.56 4.55 19.98
C ILE A 75 -10.77 3.16 19.36
N ARG A 76 -11.99 2.63 19.43
CA ARG A 76 -12.31 1.34 18.80
C ARG A 76 -12.10 1.47 17.29
N ALA A 77 -11.35 0.53 16.71
CA ALA A 77 -11.01 0.59 15.29
C ALA A 77 -12.25 0.60 14.41
N GLU A 78 -13.22 -0.27 14.73
CA GLU A 78 -14.50 -0.35 14.02
C GLU A 78 -15.26 0.99 14.04
N GLN A 79 -15.32 1.68 15.18
CA GLN A 79 -16.02 2.97 15.26
C GLN A 79 -15.32 4.06 14.44
N ALA A 80 -13.98 4.13 14.53
CA ALA A 80 -13.20 5.10 13.79
C ALA A 80 -13.27 4.84 12.27
N GLU A 81 -13.15 3.58 11.86
CA GLU A 81 -13.19 3.15 10.45
C GLU A 81 -14.58 3.40 9.85
N THR A 82 -15.67 3.04 10.55
CA THR A 82 -17.04 3.32 10.10
C THR A 82 -17.28 4.81 9.95
N PHE A 83 -16.90 5.62 10.95
CA PHE A 83 -17.07 7.07 10.89
C PHE A 83 -16.35 7.69 9.67
N VAL A 84 -15.09 7.30 9.44
CA VAL A 84 -14.32 7.81 8.30
C VAL A 84 -14.93 7.32 6.98
N ALA A 85 -15.32 6.05 6.89
CA ALA A 85 -15.94 5.49 5.70
C ALA A 85 -17.25 6.20 5.34
N ASP A 86 -18.09 6.48 6.32
CA ASP A 86 -19.36 7.17 6.10
C ASP A 86 -19.14 8.62 5.66
N ARG A 87 -18.19 9.32 6.28
CA ARG A 87 -17.82 10.68 5.85
C ARG A 87 -17.25 10.70 4.43
N LEU A 88 -16.47 9.69 4.04
CA LEU A 88 -15.97 9.56 2.67
C LEU A 88 -17.10 9.32 1.66
N LYS A 89 -18.10 8.51 2.00
CA LYS A 89 -19.27 8.29 1.13
C LYS A 89 -20.01 9.59 0.84
N GLU A 90 -20.22 10.42 1.87
CA GLU A 90 -20.84 11.74 1.72
C GLU A 90 -20.05 12.64 0.75
N ILE A 91 -18.72 12.63 0.86
CA ILE A 91 -17.85 13.46 0.00
C ILE A 91 -17.90 12.95 -1.45
N ILE A 92 -17.91 11.64 -1.68
CA ILE A 92 -17.93 11.05 -3.02
C ILE A 92 -19.28 11.29 -3.73
N GLN A 93 -20.37 11.46 -2.98
CA GLN A 93 -21.68 11.80 -3.53
C GLN A 93 -21.75 13.22 -4.11
N LEU A 94 -20.76 14.08 -3.84
CA LEU A 94 -20.67 15.39 -4.48
C LEU A 94 -20.39 15.22 -5.98
N PRO A 95 -21.21 15.79 -6.87
CA PRO A 95 -21.18 15.49 -8.31
C PRO A 95 -19.86 15.84 -8.99
N GLU A 96 -19.08 16.78 -8.43
CA GLU A 96 -17.77 17.16 -8.97
C GLU A 96 -16.63 16.24 -8.53
N VAL A 97 -16.79 15.53 -7.41
CA VAL A 97 -15.68 14.79 -6.77
C VAL A 97 -15.42 13.48 -7.49
N LEU A 98 -16.47 12.68 -7.73
CA LEU A 98 -16.30 11.35 -8.30
C LEU A 98 -15.71 11.37 -9.72
N PRO A 99 -16.21 12.19 -10.69
CA PRO A 99 -15.64 12.23 -12.03
C PRO A 99 -14.17 12.68 -12.02
N ARG A 100 -13.84 13.68 -11.19
CA ARG A 100 -12.48 14.19 -11.07
C ARG A 100 -11.53 13.16 -10.46
N LEU A 101 -11.97 12.44 -9.43
CA LEU A 101 -11.20 11.37 -8.81
C LEU A 101 -10.93 10.24 -9.81
N VAL A 102 -11.94 9.81 -10.55
CA VAL A 102 -11.81 8.77 -11.59
C VAL A 102 -10.82 9.21 -12.67
N ALA A 103 -10.89 10.46 -13.12
CA ALA A 103 -9.93 10.99 -14.10
C ALA A 103 -8.48 10.93 -13.60
N ILE A 104 -8.22 11.39 -12.37
CA ILE A 104 -6.88 11.36 -11.76
C ILE A 104 -6.37 9.92 -11.62
N LEU A 105 -7.22 9.00 -11.16
CA LEU A 105 -6.83 7.59 -10.99
C LEU A 105 -6.50 6.93 -12.32
N ASN A 106 -7.30 7.18 -13.36
CA ASN A 106 -7.05 6.65 -14.71
C ASN A 106 -5.74 7.20 -15.29
N GLU A 107 -5.49 8.50 -15.14
CA GLU A 107 -4.22 9.11 -15.58
C GLU A 107 -3.00 8.50 -14.88
N GLU A 108 -3.09 8.28 -13.56
CA GLU A 108 -2.01 7.67 -12.79
C GLU A 108 -1.82 6.18 -13.15
N MET A 109 -2.90 5.43 -13.38
CA MET A 109 -2.83 4.04 -13.84
C MET A 109 -2.09 3.93 -15.18
N VAL A 110 -2.44 4.79 -16.15
CA VAL A 110 -1.76 4.83 -17.45
C VAL A 110 -0.29 5.21 -17.27
N ARG A 111 0.01 6.20 -16.43
CA ARG A 111 1.39 6.62 -16.15
C ARG A 111 2.23 5.48 -15.55
N GLN A 112 1.64 4.67 -14.68
CA GLN A 112 2.33 3.55 -14.05
C GLN A 112 2.48 2.33 -14.97
N SER A 113 1.52 2.09 -15.87
CA SER A 113 1.59 0.97 -16.83
C SER A 113 2.56 1.25 -17.98
N GLN A 114 2.68 2.51 -18.41
CA GLN A 114 3.45 2.89 -19.58
C GLN A 114 4.93 2.41 -19.59
N PRO A 115 5.71 2.50 -18.49
CA PRO A 115 7.08 2.00 -18.48
C PRO A 115 7.16 0.48 -18.63
N LEU A 116 6.23 -0.25 -18.02
CA LEU A 116 6.16 -1.72 -18.10
C LEU A 116 5.75 -2.16 -19.49
N GLU A 117 4.81 -1.46 -20.12
CA GLU A 117 4.41 -1.69 -21.52
C GLU A 117 5.57 -1.45 -22.49
N GLN A 118 6.35 -0.40 -22.28
CA GLN A 118 7.56 -0.13 -23.08
C GLN A 118 8.63 -1.22 -22.89
N GLU A 119 8.89 -1.63 -21.64
CA GLU A 119 9.82 -2.71 -21.33
C GLU A 119 9.39 -4.02 -22.00
N LEU A 120 8.09 -4.33 -21.99
CA LEU A 120 7.53 -5.50 -22.65
C LEU A 120 7.82 -5.50 -24.16
N VAL A 121 7.63 -4.35 -24.84
CA VAL A 121 7.93 -4.22 -26.28
C VAL A 121 9.40 -4.53 -26.56
N VAL A 122 10.32 -3.93 -25.80
CA VAL A 122 11.77 -4.14 -25.98
C VAL A 122 12.14 -5.61 -25.76
N LEU A 123 11.57 -6.25 -24.74
CA LEU A 123 11.81 -7.68 -24.47
C LEU A 123 11.28 -8.58 -25.59
N LEU A 124 10.12 -8.25 -26.18
CA LEU A 124 9.56 -8.99 -27.31
C LEU A 124 10.43 -8.86 -28.57
N GLU A 125 10.90 -7.66 -28.88
CA GLU A 125 11.85 -7.43 -29.99
C GLU A 125 13.13 -8.25 -29.77
N ARG A 126 13.69 -8.21 -28.55
CA ARG A 126 14.89 -8.98 -28.22
C ARG A 126 14.68 -10.48 -28.32
N LYS A 127 13.49 -10.98 -27.94
CA LYS A 127 13.13 -12.39 -28.08
C LYS A 127 13.14 -12.81 -29.56
N GLU A 128 12.58 -11.98 -30.44
CA GLU A 128 12.55 -12.27 -31.88
C GLU A 128 13.95 -12.23 -32.51
N GLU A 129 14.79 -11.28 -32.11
CA GLU A 129 16.20 -11.25 -32.52
C GLU A 129 16.97 -12.51 -32.11
N LEU A 130 16.74 -13.01 -30.89
CA LEU A 130 17.39 -14.24 -30.42
C LEU A 130 16.86 -15.47 -31.16
N LYS A 131 15.56 -15.52 -31.43
CA LYS A 131 14.94 -16.60 -32.19
C LYS A 131 15.50 -16.70 -33.60
N THR A 132 15.57 -15.57 -34.32
CA THR A 132 16.17 -15.54 -35.67
C THR A 132 17.66 -15.89 -35.68
N LYS A 133 18.40 -15.59 -34.59
CA LYS A 133 19.78 -16.06 -34.44
C LYS A 133 19.84 -17.57 -34.26
N ILE A 134 19.00 -18.14 -33.39
CA ILE A 134 18.93 -19.60 -33.18
C ILE A 134 18.63 -20.31 -34.50
N GLU A 135 17.61 -19.87 -35.24
CA GLU A 135 17.24 -20.46 -36.55
C GLU A 135 18.42 -20.43 -37.55
N LYS A 136 19.22 -19.35 -37.56
CA LYS A 136 20.44 -19.26 -38.39
C LYS A 136 21.52 -20.24 -37.96
N TRP A 137 21.73 -20.42 -36.64
CA TRP A 137 22.71 -21.37 -36.13
C TRP A 137 22.29 -22.82 -36.37
N GLU A 138 20.99 -23.12 -36.24
CA GLU A 138 20.42 -24.43 -36.55
C GLU A 138 20.62 -24.80 -38.03
N ALA A 139 20.32 -23.88 -38.96
CA ALA A 139 20.57 -24.09 -40.38
C ALA A 139 22.07 -24.31 -40.69
N ALA A 140 22.96 -23.53 -40.05
CA ALA A 140 24.41 -23.68 -40.24
C ALA A 140 24.96 -25.02 -39.72
N LEU A 141 24.33 -25.61 -38.70
CA LEU A 141 24.64 -26.94 -38.19
C LEU A 141 24.14 -28.05 -39.13
N GLU A 142 22.97 -27.90 -39.74
CA GLU A 142 22.45 -28.85 -40.75
C GLU A 142 23.29 -28.86 -42.03
N ASP A 143 23.82 -27.71 -42.45
CA ASP A 143 24.67 -27.58 -43.65
C ASP A 143 26.13 -28.02 -43.44
N SER A 144 26.55 -28.37 -42.22
CA SER A 144 27.89 -28.88 -41.90
C SER A 144 27.81 -30.12 -40.99
N PRO A 145 27.51 -31.31 -41.54
CA PRO A 145 27.25 -32.53 -40.78
C PRO A 145 28.50 -33.20 -40.16
N GLU A 146 29.69 -32.58 -40.24
CA GLU A 146 30.97 -33.17 -39.82
C GLU A 146 31.61 -32.50 -38.58
N LEU A 147 30.81 -31.86 -37.72
CA LEU A 147 31.18 -31.57 -36.31
C LEU A 147 30.47 -32.51 -35.34
#